data_AF-A0A0C9SPJ1-F1
#
_entry.id   AF-A0A0C9SPJ1-F1
#
_cell.length_a   1.000
_cell.length_b   1.000
_cell.length_c   1.000
_cell.angle_alpha   90.00
_cell.angle_beta   90.00
_cell.angle_gamma   90.00
#
_symmetry.space_group_name_H-M   'P 1'
#
loop_
_entity.id
_entity.type
_entity.pdbx_description
1 polymer ?
#
loop_
_entity_poly.entity_id
_entity_poly.type
_entity_poly.pdbx_seq_one_letter_code
_entity_poly.pdbx_strand_id
1 'polypeptide(L)' 'MTIYRLMQWFNSGSSLKSAGEVTRLAAEVLTAEDFDPSELKGFNAQRENKRFDSAQSPQADGPPGDGWIRDNVVIDVPT' A
#
# COMPACT_ATOMS: atom_id res chain seq x y z
N MET A 1 -12.41 14.75 19.89
CA MET A 1 -12.53 13.26 19.87
C MET A 1 -11.72 12.60 18.76
N THR A 2 -11.57 13.21 17.59
CA THR A 2 -10.81 12.63 16.46
C THR A 2 -9.35 12.30 16.81
N ILE A 3 -8.62 13.27 17.40
CA ILE A 3 -7.22 13.06 17.84
C ILE A 3 -7.13 11.89 18.83
N TYR A 4 -8.02 11.83 19.82
CA TYR A 4 -8.05 10.74 20.78
C TYR A 4 -8.26 9.38 20.10
N ARG A 5 -9.22 9.26 19.17
CA ARG A 5 -9.47 8.00 18.44
C ARG A 5 -8.27 7.59 17.57
N LEU A 6 -7.63 8.56 16.92
CA LEU A 6 -6.43 8.31 16.12
C LEU A 6 -5.27 7.81 17.01
N MET A 7 -5.04 8.46 18.16
CA MET A 7 -4.00 8.06 19.10
C MET A 7 -4.33 6.73 19.81
N GLN A 8 -5.59 6.46 20.12
CA GLN A 8 -6.03 5.18 20.66
C GLN A 8 -5.79 4.05 19.65
N TRP A 9 -6.13 4.27 18.38
CA TRP A 9 -5.82 3.33 17.30
C TRP A 9 -4.31 3.14 17.13
N PHE A 10 -3.52 4.21 17.16
CA PHE A 10 -2.06 4.15 17.11
C PHE A 10 -1.49 3.24 18.20
N ASN A 11 -1.99 3.38 19.44
CA ASN A 11 -1.56 2.58 20.57
C ASN A 11 -2.16 1.15 20.61
N SER A 12 -3.03 0.80 19.65
CA SER A 12 -3.66 -0.53 19.60
C SER A 12 -2.92 -1.52 18.71
N GLY A 13 -2.93 -2.80 19.10
CA GLY A 13 -2.76 -3.99 18.25
C GLY A 13 -1.39 -4.30 17.63
N SER A 14 -0.50 -3.32 17.41
CA SER A 14 0.82 -3.57 16.80
C SER A 14 1.78 -2.39 17.00
N SER A 15 3.04 -2.69 17.36
CA SER A 15 4.15 -1.75 17.49
C SER A 15 4.75 -1.30 16.14
N LEU A 16 4.24 -1.80 15.02
CA LEU A 16 4.72 -1.45 13.67
C LEU A 16 4.35 -0.03 13.22
N LYS A 17 3.45 0.65 13.95
CA LYS A 17 3.06 2.03 13.64
C LYS A 17 4.07 2.97 14.29
N SER A 18 4.65 3.88 13.51
CA SER A 18 5.53 4.94 14.03
C SER A 18 4.76 6.25 14.21
N ALA A 19 5.19 7.09 15.15
CA ALA A 19 4.58 8.40 15.37
C ALA A 19 4.72 9.32 14.13
N GLY A 20 5.83 9.18 13.39
CA GLY A 20 6.05 9.90 12.13
C GLY A 20 5.03 9.53 11.07
N GLU A 21 4.78 8.23 10.86
CA GLU A 21 3.79 7.76 9.88
C GLU A 21 2.36 8.16 10.25
N VAL A 22 2.00 8.16 11.55
CA VAL A 22 0.67 8.66 11.97
C VAL A 22 0.53 10.16 11.75
N THR A 23 1.59 10.94 11.98
CA THR A 23 1.59 12.37 11.69
C THR A 23 1.41 12.62 10.19
N ARG A 24 2.12 11.83 9.37
CA ARG A 24 2.02 11.89 7.91
C ARG A 24 0.63 11.52 7.41
N LEU A 25 0.02 10.45 7.93
CA LEU A 25 -1.36 10.07 7.64
C LEU A 25 -2.33 11.23 7.91
N ALA A 26 -2.18 11.90 9.06
CA ALA A 26 -3.05 13.01 9.42
C ALA A 26 -2.90 14.22 8.49
N ALA A 27 -1.68 14.55 8.09
CA ALA A 27 -1.38 15.74 7.28
C ALA A 27 -1.53 15.53 5.76
N GLU A 28 -1.34 14.31 5.25
CA GLU A 28 -1.37 14.04 3.82
C GLU A 28 -2.68 13.38 3.37
N VAL A 29 -3.32 12.55 4.22
CA VAL A 29 -4.52 11.81 3.82
C VAL A 29 -5.78 12.42 4.44
N LEU A 30 -5.81 12.60 5.76
CA LEU A 30 -7.02 13.05 6.45
C LEU A 30 -7.35 14.54 6.23
N THR A 31 -6.40 15.32 5.72
CA THR A 31 -6.55 16.74 5.39
C THR A 31 -6.45 17.02 3.89
N ALA A 32 -6.39 15.99 3.05
CA ALA A 32 -6.43 16.19 1.60
C ALA A 32 -7.77 16.83 1.19
N GLU A 33 -7.76 17.70 0.17
CA GLU A 33 -8.96 18.43 -0.28
C GLU A 33 -10.05 17.49 -0.82
N ASP A 34 -9.66 16.35 -1.36
CA ASP A 34 -10.49 15.29 -1.90
C ASP A 34 -10.83 14.19 -0.86
N PHE A 35 -10.41 14.35 0.39
CA PHE A 35 -10.71 13.38 1.43
C PHE A 35 -12.20 13.37 1.79
N ASP A 36 -12.89 12.30 1.45
CA ASP A 36 -14.27 12.05 1.88
C ASP A 36 -14.36 10.85 2.84
N PRO A 37 -14.69 11.07 4.13
CA PRO A 37 -14.86 9.98 5.09
C PRO A 37 -16.00 9.03 4.73
N SER A 38 -16.93 9.42 3.85
CA SER A 38 -18.02 8.56 3.39
C SER A 38 -17.52 7.37 2.54
N GLU A 39 -16.42 7.56 1.81
CA GLU A 39 -15.78 6.53 0.98
C GLU A 39 -15.12 5.43 1.83
N LEU A 40 -14.82 5.72 3.10
CA LEU A 40 -14.30 4.73 4.03
C LEU A 40 -15.39 3.77 4.55
N LYS A 41 -16.66 3.98 4.21
CA LYS A 41 -17.75 3.09 4.61
C LYS A 41 -17.61 1.73 3.93
N GLY A 42 -17.33 0.71 4.73
CA GLY A 42 -17.07 -0.65 4.21
C GLY A 42 -15.66 -0.82 3.65
N PHE A 43 -14.74 0.12 3.93
CA PHE A 43 -13.33 0.00 3.62
C PHE A 43 -12.74 -1.29 4.20
N ASN A 44 -11.91 -1.95 3.39
CA ASN A 44 -11.16 -3.14 3.79
C ASN A 44 -9.76 -3.06 3.18
N ALA A 45 -8.75 -2.92 4.02
CA ALA A 45 -7.36 -2.74 3.58
C ALA A 45 -6.86 -3.91 2.71
N GLN A 46 -7.28 -5.16 2.98
CA GLN A 46 -6.86 -6.31 2.17
C GLN A 46 -7.46 -6.27 0.76
N ARG A 47 -8.72 -5.82 0.63
CA ARG A 47 -9.38 -5.67 -0.67
C ARG A 47 -8.75 -4.53 -1.48
N GLU A 48 -8.52 -3.39 -0.85
CA GLU A 48 -7.93 -2.24 -1.54
C GLU A 48 -6.46 -2.50 -1.93
N ASN A 49 -5.67 -3.20 -1.10
CA ASN A 49 -4.32 -3.62 -1.48
C ASN A 49 -4.34 -4.50 -2.73
N LYS A 50 -5.23 -5.52 -2.78
CA LYS A 50 -5.36 -6.38 -3.97
C LYS A 50 -5.74 -5.57 -5.21
N ARG A 51 -6.64 -4.59 -5.07
CA ARG A 51 -7.04 -3.71 -6.18
C ARG A 51 -5.86 -2.86 -6.66
N PHE A 52 -5.08 -2.30 -5.73
CA PHE A 52 -3.90 -1.50 -6.04
C PHE A 52 -2.83 -2.32 -6.76
N ASP A 53 -2.52 -3.52 -6.27
CA ASP A 53 -1.58 -4.44 -6.89
C ASP A 53 -2.04 -4.83 -8.31
N SER A 54 -3.33 -5.07 -8.50
CA SER A 54 -3.91 -5.41 -9.81
C SER A 54 -3.91 -4.25 -10.80
N ALA A 55 -4.01 -3.01 -10.32
CA ALA A 55 -3.96 -1.80 -11.14
C ALA A 55 -2.52 -1.41 -11.54
N GLN A 56 -1.54 -1.78 -10.72
CA GLN A 56 -0.12 -1.60 -11.03
C GLN A 56 0.46 -2.70 -11.93
N SER A 57 -0.25 -3.82 -12.06
CA SER A 57 0.10 -4.85 -13.03
C SER A 57 -0.15 -4.29 -14.43
N PRO A 58 0.90 -4.05 -15.26
CA PRO A 58 0.69 -3.67 -16.65
C PRO A 58 -0.18 -4.75 -17.28
N GLN A 59 -1.16 -4.33 -18.07
CA GLN A 59 -2.01 -5.21 -18.85
C GLN A 59 -1.12 -6.28 -19.50
N ALA A 60 -1.23 -7.50 -19.00
CA ALA A 60 -0.37 -8.59 -19.40
C ALA A 60 -0.79 -9.00 -20.82
N ASP A 61 -0.15 -8.39 -21.82
CA ASP A 61 0.04 -9.00 -23.14
C ASP A 61 1.05 -10.17 -23.07
N GLY A 62 1.38 -10.65 -21.87
CA GLY A 62 2.19 -11.83 -21.58
C GLY A 62 1.35 -12.91 -20.87
N PRO A 63 1.70 -14.20 -21.04
CA PRO A 63 0.89 -15.30 -20.54
C PRO A 63 0.81 -15.29 -19.00
N PRO A 64 -0.33 -15.72 -18.42
CA PRO A 64 -0.55 -15.67 -16.98
C PRO A 64 0.41 -16.64 -16.27
N GLY A 65 1.34 -16.06 -15.50
CA GLY A 65 2.38 -16.73 -14.74
C GLY A 65 3.09 -15.72 -13.84
N ASP A 66 3.97 -16.21 -12.98
CA ASP A 66 4.75 -15.62 -11.89
C ASP A 66 5.59 -14.36 -12.20
N GLY A 67 5.32 -13.65 -13.31
CA GLY A 67 5.94 -12.36 -13.65
C GLY A 67 7.41 -12.47 -14.08
N TRP A 68 7.95 -13.68 -14.13
CA TRP A 68 9.33 -13.92 -14.54
C TRP A 68 9.43 -13.97 -16.07
N ILE A 69 10.17 -13.02 -16.62
CA ILE A 69 10.62 -13.07 -18.01
C ILE A 69 11.86 -13.95 -18.03
N ARG A 70 11.78 -15.11 -18.69
CA ARG A 70 12.96 -15.93 -18.97
C ARG A 70 13.78 -15.23 -20.04
N ASP A 71 15.02 -14.89 -19.72
CA ASP A 71 15.96 -14.32 -20.66
C ASP A 71 17.31 -15.05 -20.56
N ASN A 72 18.06 -15.09 -21.65
CA ASN A 72 19.31 -15.83 -21.74
C ASN A 72 20.48 -14.84 -21.67
N VAL A 73 21.32 -14.95 -20.64
CA VAL A 73 22.47 -14.04 -20.43
C VAL A 73 23.76 -14.83 -20.56
N VAL A 74 24.71 -14.30 -21.34
CA VAL A 74 26.07 -14.83 -21.46
C VAL A 74 26.92 -14.16 -20.37
N ILE A 75 27.57 -14.97 -19.53
CA ILE A 75 28.42 -14.49 -18.43
C ILE A 75 29.84 -14.96 -18.69
N ASP A 76 30.77 -14.01 -18.81
CA ASP A 76 32.19 -14.29 -18.88
C ASP A 76 32.75 -14.54 -17.48
N VAL A 77 33.41 -15.68 -17.28
CA VAL A 77 34.06 -16.04 -16.01
C VAL A 77 35.55 -15.70 -16.10
N PRO A 78 36.13 -14.95 -15.16
CA PRO A 78 37.57 -14.68 -15.14
C PRO A 78 38.38 -15.94 -14.80
N THR A 79 39.48 -16.16 -15.53
CA THR A 79 40.53 -17.16 -15.23
C THR A 79 41.48 -16.70 -14.15
#